data_AF-A0A2T7V079-F1
#
_entry.id   AF-A0A2T7V079-F1
#
_cell.length_a   1.000
_cell.length_b   1.000
_cell.length_c   1.000
_cell.angle_alpha   90.00
_cell.angle_beta   90.00
_cell.angle_gamma   90.00
#
_symmetry.space_group_name_H-M   'P 1'
#
loop_
_entity.id
_entity.type
_entity.pdbx_description
1 polymer ?
#
loop_
_entity_poly.entity_id
_entity_poly.type
_entity_poly.pdbx_seq_one_letter_code
_entity_poly.pdbx_strand_id
1 'polypeptide(L)'
;MDGSFPFRFRRQPEPTHATLTIAETADLTAAALEAVRAGDGGRLAVFGDGDAIAELADQVRDQLIDPARGNWDFFADHPSDYARSSAIEAFLPDDPDVCSGYTCASRYVLLRAIQHAGDEPGATLSAVRDLIRDLPPEAVAEAAGHDSGNGHALRWGMTVLAGVRRATHAFADHDRLMPRISIARWLAGSASTILF
;
A
#
# COMPACT_ATOMS: atom_id res chain seq x y z
N MET A 1 -36.74 -31.94 12.32
CA MET A 1 -36.85 -30.48 12.10
C MET A 1 -35.91 -30.16 10.95
N ASP A 2 -36.44 -30.17 9.73
CA ASP A 2 -35.68 -29.87 8.51
C ASP A 2 -35.77 -28.38 8.21
N GLY A 3 -34.68 -27.65 8.47
CA GLY A 3 -34.55 -26.23 8.17
C GLY A 3 -34.10 -26.02 6.73
N SER A 4 -35.04 -25.94 5.80
CA SER A 4 -34.76 -25.50 4.42
C SER A 4 -34.81 -23.98 4.36
N PHE A 5 -33.66 -23.32 4.17
CA PHE A 5 -33.61 -21.89 3.90
C PHE A 5 -33.93 -21.63 2.41
N PRO A 6 -34.93 -20.80 2.06
CA PRO A 6 -35.45 -20.69 0.69
C PRO A 6 -34.66 -19.75 -0.23
N PHE A 7 -33.53 -19.21 0.21
CA PHE A 7 -32.76 -18.23 -0.57
C PHE A 7 -31.51 -18.87 -1.18
N ARG A 8 -31.62 -19.35 -2.42
CA ARG A 8 -30.44 -19.52 -3.28
C ARG A 8 -30.16 -18.18 -3.95
N PHE A 9 -29.13 -17.47 -3.48
CA PHE A 9 -28.54 -16.37 -4.26
C PHE A 9 -28.04 -16.97 -5.58
N ARG A 10 -28.79 -16.78 -6.66
CA ARG A 10 -28.22 -16.94 -8.00
C ARG A 10 -27.17 -15.83 -8.12
N ARG A 11 -25.89 -16.18 -7.96
CA ARG A 11 -24.83 -15.32 -8.48
C ARG A 11 -25.17 -15.12 -9.95
N GLN A 12 -25.43 -13.88 -10.35
CA GLN A 12 -25.30 -13.54 -11.76
C GLN A 12 -23.91 -14.04 -12.19
N PRO A 13 -23.75 -14.59 -13.40
CA PRO A 13 -22.40 -14.82 -13.92
C PRO A 13 -21.66 -13.49 -13.75
N GLU A 14 -20.52 -13.53 -13.07
CA GLU A 14 -19.63 -12.38 -13.01
C GLU A 14 -19.48 -11.87 -14.45
N PRO A 15 -19.65 -10.56 -14.72
CA PRO A 15 -19.25 -10.03 -16.01
C PRO A 15 -17.82 -10.51 -16.24
N THR A 16 -17.44 -10.80 -17.48
CA THR A 16 -16.07 -11.20 -17.82
C THR A 16 -15.16 -10.05 -17.42
N HIS A 17 -14.71 -10.04 -16.16
CA HIS A 17 -13.76 -9.08 -15.66
C HIS A 17 -12.52 -9.30 -16.51
N ALA A 18 -12.01 -8.24 -17.13
CA ALA A 18 -10.72 -8.31 -17.79
C ALA A 18 -9.75 -8.96 -16.79
N THR A 19 -9.22 -10.14 -17.13
CA THR A 19 -8.30 -10.86 -16.26
C THR A 19 -7.13 -9.96 -15.93
N LEU A 20 -6.79 -9.85 -14.64
CA LEU A 20 -5.60 -9.14 -14.19
C LEU A 20 -4.41 -10.10 -14.24
N THR A 21 -3.39 -9.73 -15.00
CA THR A 21 -2.08 -10.37 -15.00
C THR A 21 -1.11 -9.48 -14.25
N ILE A 22 -0.32 -10.08 -13.36
CA ILE A 22 0.83 -9.46 -12.71
C ILE A 22 2.08 -10.13 -13.27
N ALA A 23 3.02 -9.34 -13.79
CA ALA A 23 4.24 -9.84 -14.43
C ALA A 23 5.47 -9.05 -13.98
N GLU A 24 6.65 -9.62 -14.17
CA GLU A 24 7.92 -8.90 -14.06
C GLU A 24 8.39 -8.42 -15.43
N THR A 25 9.17 -7.34 -15.49
CA THR A 25 9.73 -6.80 -16.74
C THR A 25 10.50 -7.85 -17.54
N ALA A 26 11.18 -8.78 -16.87
CA ALA A 26 11.96 -9.86 -17.47
C ALA A 26 11.10 -10.87 -18.28
N ASP A 27 9.81 -11.00 -17.96
CA ASP A 27 8.90 -11.96 -18.60
C ASP A 27 8.10 -11.34 -19.76
N LEU A 28 8.29 -10.04 -20.02
CA LEU A 28 7.48 -9.29 -20.96
C LEU A 28 8.13 -9.19 -22.33
N THR A 29 7.28 -9.25 -23.35
CA THR A 29 7.67 -8.99 -24.73
C THR A 29 6.94 -7.75 -25.22
N ALA A 30 7.58 -6.97 -26.10
CA ALA A 30 6.94 -5.80 -26.72
C ALA A 30 5.60 -6.18 -27.38
N ALA A 31 5.52 -7.37 -28.00
CA ALA A 31 4.28 -7.86 -28.61
C ALA A 31 3.14 -8.06 -27.60
N ALA A 32 3.44 -8.54 -26.39
CA ALA A 32 2.45 -8.70 -25.32
C ALA A 32 1.93 -7.34 -24.83
N LEU A 33 2.80 -6.35 -24.68
CA LEU A 33 2.43 -4.99 -24.29
C LEU A 33 1.54 -4.33 -25.35
N GLU A 34 1.92 -4.46 -26.63
CA GLU A 34 1.11 -3.93 -27.74
C GLU A 34 -0.26 -4.60 -27.84
N ALA A 35 -0.36 -5.91 -27.58
CA ALA A 35 -1.65 -6.61 -27.55
C ALA A 35 -2.57 -6.07 -26.43
N VAL A 36 -2.03 -5.81 -25.23
CA VAL A 36 -2.80 -5.18 -24.15
C VAL A 36 -3.24 -3.76 -24.55
N ARG A 37 -2.33 -2.96 -25.10
CA ARG A 37 -2.62 -1.58 -25.55
C ARG A 37 -3.64 -1.52 -26.70
N ALA A 38 -3.69 -2.55 -27.55
CA ALA A 38 -4.69 -2.71 -28.60
C ALA A 38 -6.08 -3.12 -28.06
N GLY A 39 -6.17 -3.55 -26.80
CA GLY A 39 -7.39 -4.04 -26.17
C GLY A 39 -7.66 -5.54 -26.39
N ASP A 40 -6.70 -6.25 -26.97
CA ASP A 40 -6.79 -7.70 -27.23
C ASP A 40 -6.36 -8.55 -26.03
N GLY A 41 -5.85 -7.91 -24.96
CA GLY A 41 -5.40 -8.55 -23.72
C GLY A 41 -6.25 -8.21 -22.49
N GLY A 42 -5.95 -8.89 -21.38
CA GLY A 42 -6.45 -8.52 -20.04
C GLY A 42 -5.70 -7.32 -19.46
N ARG A 43 -6.07 -6.91 -18.24
CA ARG A 43 -5.31 -5.89 -17.50
C ARG A 43 -3.93 -6.41 -17.16
N LEU A 44 -2.93 -5.56 -17.24
CA LEU A 44 -1.55 -5.90 -16.92
C LEU A 44 -0.96 -4.92 -15.90
N ALA A 45 -0.48 -5.45 -14.77
CA ALA A 45 0.39 -4.76 -13.86
C ALA A 45 1.80 -5.36 -13.96
N VAL A 46 2.83 -4.52 -14.02
CA VAL A 46 4.21 -4.91 -14.28
C VAL A 46 5.08 -4.41 -13.13
N PHE A 47 5.92 -5.28 -12.58
CA PHE A 47 6.94 -4.90 -11.61
C PHE A 47 8.33 -5.00 -12.22
N GLY A 48 9.22 -4.08 -11.90
CA GLY A 48 10.59 -4.13 -12.38
C GLY A 48 11.42 -2.93 -11.94
N ASP A 49 12.66 -2.90 -12.42
CA ASP A 49 13.53 -1.75 -12.24
C ASP A 49 13.14 -0.59 -13.17
N GLY A 50 13.50 0.63 -12.77
CA GLY A 50 13.10 1.85 -13.47
C GLY A 50 13.64 1.95 -14.90
N ASP A 51 14.83 1.39 -15.17
CA ASP A 51 15.44 1.45 -16.51
C ASP A 51 14.69 0.53 -17.48
N ALA A 52 14.40 -0.72 -17.07
CA ALA A 52 13.59 -1.65 -17.86
C ALA A 52 12.17 -1.14 -18.07
N ILE A 53 11.56 -0.52 -17.05
CA ILE A 53 10.24 0.10 -17.19
C ILE A 53 10.28 1.25 -18.19
N ALA A 54 11.30 2.11 -18.14
CA ALA A 54 11.43 3.25 -19.06
C ALA A 54 11.54 2.81 -20.53
N GLU A 55 12.15 1.66 -20.80
CA GLU A 55 12.23 1.09 -22.16
C GLU A 55 10.90 0.47 -22.64
N LEU A 56 10.10 -0.08 -21.74
CA LEU A 56 8.87 -0.82 -22.08
C LEU A 56 7.61 0.06 -22.07
N ALA A 57 7.53 1.06 -21.19
CA ALA A 57 6.33 1.85 -20.93
C ALA A 57 6.04 2.88 -22.04
N ASP A 58 4.77 2.99 -22.43
CA ASP A 58 4.29 4.11 -23.25
C ASP A 58 4.01 5.28 -22.31
N GLN A 59 4.91 6.28 -22.33
CA GLN A 59 4.88 7.45 -21.44
C GLN A 59 3.62 8.33 -21.59
N VAL A 60 2.82 8.12 -22.64
CA VAL A 60 1.58 8.89 -22.89
C VAL A 60 0.36 8.12 -22.38
N ARG A 61 0.38 6.78 -22.46
CA ARG A 61 -0.81 5.95 -22.22
C ARG A 61 -0.77 5.18 -20.91
N ASP A 62 0.41 4.71 -20.52
CA ASP A 62 0.60 3.85 -19.36
C ASP A 62 0.73 4.67 -18.07
N GLN A 63 0.56 4.00 -16.94
CA GLN A 63 0.70 4.62 -15.61
C GLN A 63 1.91 4.02 -14.90
N LEU A 64 2.57 4.84 -14.08
CA LEU A 64 3.73 4.44 -13.30
C LEU A 64 3.52 4.82 -11.84
N ILE A 65 3.63 3.85 -10.93
CA ILE A 65 3.86 4.09 -9.51
C ILE A 65 5.37 3.98 -9.27
N ASP A 66 6.01 5.11 -9.00
CA ASP A 66 7.41 5.17 -8.58
C ASP A 66 7.47 5.45 -7.07
N PRO A 67 7.83 4.45 -6.24
CA PRO A 67 7.95 4.62 -4.79
C PRO A 67 8.91 5.73 -4.39
N ALA A 68 9.98 5.96 -5.16
CA ALA A 68 10.98 7.00 -4.88
C ALA A 68 10.45 8.42 -5.17
N ARG A 69 9.35 8.53 -5.92
CA ARG A 69 8.67 9.80 -6.25
C ARG A 69 7.38 10.02 -5.46
N GLY A 70 7.00 9.08 -4.59
CA GLY A 70 5.86 9.21 -3.69
C GLY A 70 4.53 9.48 -4.41
N ASN A 71 4.37 9.01 -5.65
CA ASN A 71 3.22 9.35 -6.49
C ASN A 71 2.04 8.38 -6.35
N TRP A 72 2.20 7.31 -5.56
CA TRP A 72 1.07 6.47 -5.16
C TRP A 72 0.06 7.23 -4.28
N ASP A 73 -1.21 7.09 -4.61
CA ASP A 73 -2.36 7.64 -3.89
C ASP A 73 -2.94 6.58 -2.93
N PHE A 74 -2.14 6.23 -1.91
CA PHE A 74 -2.46 5.21 -0.93
C PHE A 74 -3.84 5.41 -0.27
N PHE A 75 -4.19 6.65 0.07
CA PHE A 75 -5.44 6.96 0.77
C PHE A 75 -6.68 6.86 -0.12
N ALA A 76 -6.55 7.14 -1.43
CA ALA A 76 -7.62 6.86 -2.38
C ALA A 76 -7.83 5.35 -2.59
N ASP A 77 -6.76 4.57 -2.53
CA ASP A 77 -6.83 3.10 -2.62
C ASP A 77 -7.35 2.44 -1.33
N HIS A 78 -7.23 3.13 -0.18
CA HIS A 78 -7.66 2.66 1.14
C HIS A 78 -8.59 3.69 1.81
N PRO A 79 -9.82 3.86 1.30
CA PRO A 79 -10.72 4.93 1.73
C PRO A 79 -11.35 4.71 3.12
N SER A 80 -11.27 3.49 3.67
CA SER A 80 -11.85 3.13 4.97
C SER A 80 -10.79 2.73 5.97
N ASP A 81 -11.09 2.88 7.26
CA ASP A 81 -10.21 2.42 8.34
C ASP A 81 -9.93 0.92 8.27
N TYR A 82 -10.91 0.13 7.82
CA TYR A 82 -10.73 -1.30 7.58
C TYR A 82 -9.68 -1.54 6.49
N ALA A 83 -9.80 -0.89 5.33
CA ALA A 83 -8.85 -1.04 4.24
C ALA A 83 -7.44 -0.58 4.66
N ARG A 84 -7.34 0.54 5.37
CA ARG A 84 -6.06 1.04 5.92
C ARG A 84 -5.45 0.05 6.89
N SER A 85 -6.25 -0.54 7.77
CA SER A 85 -5.81 -1.55 8.75
C SER A 85 -5.27 -2.80 8.07
N SER A 86 -5.95 -3.30 7.04
CA SER A 86 -5.48 -4.45 6.27
C SER A 86 -4.16 -4.19 5.54
N ALA A 87 -3.92 -2.96 5.08
CA ALA A 87 -2.68 -2.59 4.39
C ALA A 87 -1.45 -2.53 5.33
N ILE A 88 -1.64 -2.38 6.64
CA ILE A 88 -0.54 -2.26 7.62
C ILE A 88 0.38 -3.48 7.60
N GLU A 89 -0.18 -4.66 7.40
CA GLU A 89 0.58 -5.92 7.39
C GLU A 89 1.58 -5.97 6.23
N ALA A 90 1.30 -5.30 5.11
CA ALA A 90 2.21 -5.23 3.97
C ALA A 90 3.44 -4.34 4.26
N PHE A 91 3.29 -3.29 5.06
CA PHE A 91 4.42 -2.41 5.43
C PHE A 91 5.31 -3.02 6.51
N LEU A 92 4.73 -3.81 7.39
CA LEU A 92 5.41 -4.47 8.50
C LEU A 92 5.03 -5.96 8.45
N PRO A 93 5.63 -6.77 7.55
CA PRO A 93 5.35 -8.20 7.47
C PRO A 93 5.82 -8.92 8.73
N ASP A 94 5.31 -10.13 8.95
CA ASP A 94 5.80 -10.98 10.05
C ASP A 94 7.25 -11.39 9.75
N ASP A 95 8.13 -11.17 10.72
CA ASP A 95 9.54 -11.56 10.67
C ASP A 95 9.78 -12.58 11.79
N PRO A 96 10.20 -13.83 11.49
CA PRO A 96 10.41 -14.86 12.49
C PRO A 96 11.50 -14.51 13.51
N ASP A 97 12.42 -13.60 13.16
CA ASP A 97 13.51 -13.17 14.04
C ASP A 97 13.09 -12.03 14.98
N VAL A 98 11.89 -11.48 14.80
CA VAL A 98 11.34 -10.40 15.62
C VAL A 98 10.18 -10.93 16.46
N CYS A 99 10.22 -10.66 17.77
CA CYS A 99 9.10 -11.03 18.65
C CYS A 99 7.80 -10.34 18.18
N SER A 100 6.76 -11.15 17.96
CA SER A 100 5.47 -10.72 17.42
C SER A 100 4.82 -9.58 18.21
N GLY A 101 5.06 -9.50 19.51
CA GLY A 101 4.59 -8.39 20.35
C GLY A 101 5.12 -7.02 19.88
N TYR A 102 6.39 -6.94 19.46
CA TYR A 102 6.97 -5.71 18.92
C TYR A 102 6.44 -5.40 17.53
N THR A 103 6.25 -6.42 16.69
CA THR A 103 5.63 -6.25 15.36
C THR A 103 4.20 -5.71 15.49
N CYS A 104 3.37 -6.32 16.34
CA CYS A 104 2.01 -5.86 16.61
C CYS A 104 1.97 -4.43 17.16
N ALA A 105 2.86 -4.08 18.10
CA ALA A 105 2.95 -2.72 18.62
C ALA A 105 3.37 -1.71 17.53
N SER A 106 4.32 -2.08 16.67
CA SER A 106 4.78 -1.24 15.55
C SER A 106 3.66 -1.04 14.53
N ARG A 107 2.90 -2.09 14.21
CA ARG A 107 1.71 -2.03 13.35
C ARG A 107 0.65 -1.11 13.94
N TYR A 108 0.42 -1.18 15.26
CA TYR A 108 -0.52 -0.29 15.92
C TYR A 108 -0.09 1.18 15.83
N VAL A 109 1.18 1.50 16.10
CA VAL A 109 1.70 2.87 15.95
C VAL A 109 1.54 3.36 14.50
N LEU A 110 1.88 2.53 13.52
CA LEU A 110 1.69 2.87 12.10
C LEU A 110 0.22 3.12 11.76
N LEU A 111 -0.68 2.26 12.23
CA LEU A 111 -2.12 2.40 12.00
C LEU A 111 -2.62 3.75 12.54
N ARG A 112 -2.23 4.14 13.75
CA ARG A 112 -2.65 5.41 14.35
C ARG A 112 -2.12 6.61 13.57
N ALA A 113 -0.88 6.55 13.09
CA ALA A 113 -0.31 7.60 12.24
C ALA A 113 -1.01 7.71 10.88
N ILE A 114 -1.33 6.57 10.24
CA ILE A 114 -2.09 6.52 8.98
C ILE A 114 -3.50 7.06 9.15
N GLN A 115 -4.20 6.66 10.22
CA GLN A 115 -5.54 7.18 10.51
C GLN A 115 -5.51 8.70 10.67
N HIS A 116 -4.58 9.21 11.49
CA HIS A 116 -4.44 10.64 11.70
C HIS A 116 -4.13 11.40 10.41
N ALA A 117 -3.17 10.95 9.61
CA ALA A 117 -2.85 11.59 8.33
C ALA A 117 -3.99 11.50 7.32
N GLY A 118 -4.78 10.42 7.35
CA GLY A 118 -5.90 10.18 6.45
C GLY A 118 -7.13 11.04 6.71
N ASP A 119 -7.19 11.72 7.85
CA ASP A 119 -8.25 12.69 8.19
C ASP A 119 -7.94 14.10 7.69
N GLU A 120 -6.70 14.36 7.28
CA GLU A 120 -6.25 15.66 6.77
C GLU A 120 -6.44 15.79 5.24
N PRO A 121 -6.84 16.97 4.75
CA PRO A 121 -6.89 17.23 3.31
C PRO A 121 -5.53 17.03 2.64
N GLY A 122 -5.50 16.24 1.56
CA GLY A 122 -4.26 15.96 0.83
C GLY A 122 -3.34 14.96 1.53
N ALA A 123 -3.89 14.05 2.34
CA ALA A 123 -3.20 12.96 3.02
C ALA A 123 -2.09 12.29 2.17
N THR A 124 -0.91 12.11 2.75
CA THR A 124 0.25 11.50 2.09
C THR A 124 1.00 10.54 3.00
N LEU A 125 1.67 9.54 2.42
CA LEU A 125 2.53 8.64 3.18
C LEU A 125 3.77 9.37 3.75
N SER A 126 4.24 10.45 3.13
CA SER A 126 5.33 11.24 3.70
C SER A 126 4.91 11.99 4.97
N ALA A 127 3.65 12.45 5.07
CA ALA A 127 3.11 12.98 6.32
C ALA A 127 3.09 11.90 7.43
N VAL A 128 2.77 10.66 7.10
CA VAL A 128 2.82 9.52 8.05
C VAL A 128 4.25 9.28 8.54
N ARG A 129 5.23 9.26 7.61
CA ARG A 129 6.67 9.18 7.94
C ARG A 129 7.08 10.29 8.90
N ASP A 130 6.69 11.52 8.61
CA ASP A 130 7.08 12.69 9.42
C ASP A 130 6.47 12.63 10.83
N LEU A 131 5.19 12.25 10.96
CA LEU A 131 4.54 12.01 12.25
C LEU A 131 5.28 10.96 13.08
N ILE A 132 5.67 9.85 12.47
CA ILE A 132 6.39 8.75 13.13
C ILE A 132 7.83 9.15 13.49
N ARG A 133 8.49 9.92 12.62
CA ARG A 133 9.82 10.48 12.90
C ARG A 133 9.77 11.34 14.14
N ASP A 134 8.77 12.20 14.26
CA ASP A 134 8.69 13.22 15.30
C ASP A 134 8.06 12.69 16.61
N LEU A 135 7.54 11.45 16.61
CA LEU A 135 6.94 10.82 17.78
C LEU A 135 7.99 10.48 18.87
N PRO A 136 7.83 10.96 20.12
CA PRO A 136 8.75 10.62 21.20
C PRO A 136 8.48 9.21 21.76
N PRO A 137 9.51 8.45 22.17
CA PRO A 137 9.34 7.11 22.75
C PRO A 137 8.45 7.07 24.00
N GLU A 138 8.45 8.14 24.79
CA GLU A 138 7.62 8.31 25.98
C GLU A 138 6.14 8.24 25.65
N ALA A 139 5.71 8.89 24.56
CA ALA A 139 4.30 8.89 24.14
C ALA A 139 3.84 7.49 23.69
N VAL A 140 4.74 6.70 23.08
CA VAL A 140 4.45 5.32 22.69
C VAL A 140 4.32 4.42 23.92
N ALA A 141 5.20 4.59 24.90
CA ALA A 141 5.14 3.85 26.16
C ALA A 141 3.86 4.21 26.96
N GLU A 142 3.53 5.50 27.05
CA GLU A 142 2.33 5.99 27.73
C GLU A 142 1.05 5.46 27.06
N ALA A 143 0.98 5.49 25.72
CA ALA A 143 -0.17 4.96 24.98
C ALA A 143 -0.39 3.46 25.20
N ALA A 144 0.68 2.71 25.51
CA ALA A 144 0.62 1.29 25.86
C ALA A 144 0.28 1.04 27.35
N GLY A 145 0.05 2.10 28.14
CA GLY A 145 -0.25 2.01 29.56
C GLY A 145 0.98 1.75 30.44
N HIS A 146 2.18 1.98 29.93
CA HIS A 146 3.41 1.88 30.72
C HIS A 146 3.74 3.20 31.44
N ASP A 147 4.40 3.09 32.58
CA ASP A 147 5.00 4.25 33.27
C ASP A 147 6.16 4.80 32.42
N SER A 148 5.98 5.98 31.83
CA SER A 148 6.98 6.62 30.96
C SER A 148 8.23 7.10 31.72
N GLY A 149 8.18 7.17 33.05
CA GLY A 149 9.36 7.37 33.90
C GLY A 149 10.23 6.12 34.07
N ASN A 150 9.75 4.95 33.66
CA ASN A 150 10.48 3.69 33.76
C ASN A 150 11.40 3.47 32.55
N GLY A 151 12.70 3.32 32.81
CA GLY A 151 13.70 3.09 31.76
C GLY A 151 13.53 1.80 30.93
N HIS A 152 12.76 0.81 31.42
CA HIS A 152 12.36 -0.36 30.61
C HIS A 152 11.21 -0.03 29.65
N ALA A 153 10.22 0.73 30.10
CA ALA A 153 9.12 1.18 29.26
C ALA A 153 9.63 2.09 28.13
N LEU A 154 10.58 2.98 28.45
CA LEU A 154 11.22 3.84 27.46
C LEU A 154 11.98 3.02 26.39
N ARG A 155 12.76 2.02 26.81
CA ARG A 155 13.47 1.12 25.88
C ARG A 155 12.51 0.30 25.01
N TRP A 156 11.37 -0.10 25.55
CA TRP A 156 10.32 -0.75 24.77
C TRP A 156 9.77 0.21 23.70
N GLY A 157 9.40 1.44 24.07
CA GLY A 157 8.92 2.45 23.14
C GLY A 157 9.94 2.81 22.05
N MET A 158 11.22 2.89 22.39
CA MET A 158 12.32 3.08 21.42
C MET A 158 12.40 1.93 20.42
N THR A 159 12.27 0.69 20.88
CA THR A 159 12.31 -0.50 20.02
C THR A 159 11.13 -0.52 19.05
N VAL A 160 9.92 -0.23 19.54
CA VAL A 160 8.72 -0.11 18.69
C VAL A 160 8.89 0.98 17.63
N LEU A 161 9.37 2.16 18.03
CA LEU A 161 9.64 3.26 17.11
C LEU A 161 10.70 2.91 16.06
N ALA A 162 11.75 2.19 16.43
CA ALA A 162 12.77 1.74 15.49
C ALA A 162 12.17 0.82 14.40
N GLY A 163 11.29 -0.11 14.79
CA GLY A 163 10.58 -0.99 13.87
C GLY A 163 9.74 -0.22 12.85
N VAL A 164 8.87 0.67 13.33
CA VAL A 164 7.99 1.44 12.44
C VAL A 164 8.73 2.51 11.62
N ARG A 165 9.79 3.13 12.15
CA ARG A 165 10.64 4.05 11.38
C ARG A 165 11.36 3.34 10.25
N ARG A 166 11.84 2.11 10.48
CA ARG A 166 12.41 1.27 9.42
C ARG A 166 11.39 0.96 8.34
N ALA A 167 10.12 0.70 8.67
CA ALA A 167 9.11 0.46 7.63
C ALA A 167 8.76 1.72 6.82
N THR A 168 8.78 2.89 7.45
CA THR A 168 8.31 4.14 6.84
C THR A 168 9.40 5.01 6.22
N HIS A 169 10.68 4.67 6.40
CA HIS A 169 11.80 5.47 5.90
C HIS A 169 11.78 5.70 4.37
N ALA A 170 11.22 4.75 3.62
CA ALA A 170 11.14 4.78 2.16
C ALA A 170 9.94 5.58 1.63
N PHE A 171 9.06 6.10 2.49
CA PHE A 171 7.95 6.94 2.06
C PHE A 171 8.49 8.28 1.57
N ALA A 172 8.63 8.38 0.24
CA ALA A 172 9.11 9.58 -0.41
C ALA A 172 8.05 10.68 -0.39
N ASP A 173 8.53 11.92 -0.42
CA ASP A 173 7.67 13.06 -0.69
C ASP A 173 7.15 13.00 -2.12
N HIS A 174 5.90 13.44 -2.29
CA HIS A 174 5.29 13.44 -3.61
C HIS A 174 5.99 14.43 -4.53
N ASP A 175 6.60 13.92 -5.60
CA ASP A 175 7.10 14.73 -6.68
C ASP A 175 5.92 15.37 -7.43
N ARG A 176 5.82 16.70 -7.38
CA ARG A 176 4.73 17.46 -7.99
C ARG A 176 4.72 17.39 -9.52
N LEU A 177 5.82 16.94 -10.13
CA LEU A 177 5.90 16.70 -11.57
C LEU A 177 5.29 15.36 -11.98
N MET A 178 5.06 14.46 -11.02
CA MET A 178 4.46 13.15 -11.26
C MET A 178 2.95 13.20 -10.93
N PRO A 179 2.09 12.59 -11.76
CA PRO A 179 0.67 12.46 -11.42
C PRO A 179 0.46 11.49 -10.25
N ARG A 180 -0.58 11.75 -9.44
CA ARG A 180 -1.05 10.81 -8.42
C ARG A 180 -1.73 9.60 -9.06
N ILE A 181 -1.19 8.41 -8.80
CA ILE A 181 -1.71 7.15 -9.34
C ILE A 181 -2.40 6.36 -8.24
N SER A 182 -3.61 5.87 -8.54
CA SER A 182 -4.41 5.00 -7.66
C SER A 182 -4.67 3.70 -8.40
N ILE A 183 -4.35 2.59 -7.75
CA ILE A 183 -4.56 1.24 -8.27
C ILE A 183 -6.06 0.99 -8.46
N ALA A 184 -6.90 1.43 -7.52
CA ALA A 184 -8.35 1.29 -7.62
C ALA A 184 -8.93 2.07 -8.82
N ARG A 185 -8.46 3.30 -9.06
CA ARG A 185 -8.86 4.09 -10.23
C ARG A 185 -8.37 3.47 -11.53
N TRP A 186 -7.14 2.95 -11.56
CA TRP A 186 -6.61 2.21 -12.71
C TRP A 186 -7.44 0.95 -13.02
N LEU A 187 -7.75 0.13 -12.00
CA LEU A 187 -8.61 -1.05 -12.11
C LEU A 187 -10.03 -0.73 -12.59
N ALA A 188 -10.55 0.46 -12.31
CA ALA A 188 -11.84 0.93 -12.81
C ALA A 188 -11.76 1.54 -14.23
N GLY A 189 -10.56 1.90 -14.71
CA GLY A 189 -10.31 2.56 -15.99
C GLY A 189 -10.21 1.59 -17.17
N SER A 190 -9.55 2.01 -18.26
CA SER A 190 -9.36 1.17 -19.45
C SER A 190 -8.48 -0.05 -19.14
N ALA A 191 -8.85 -1.22 -19.66
CA ALA A 191 -7.99 -2.42 -19.56
C ALA A 191 -6.75 -2.36 -20.48
N SER A 192 -6.74 -1.44 -21.45
CA SER A 192 -5.62 -1.20 -22.36
C SER A 192 -4.53 -0.28 -21.81
N THR A 193 -4.69 0.21 -20.57
CA THR A 193 -3.67 0.98 -19.86
C THR A 193 -2.89 0.04 -18.95
N ILE A 194 -1.57 -0.03 -19.11
CA ILE A 194 -0.69 -0.86 -18.28
C ILE A 194 -0.28 -0.06 -17.05
N LEU A 195 -0.22 -0.72 -15.89
CA LEU A 195 0.34 -0.14 -14.67
C LEU A 195 1.74 -0.70 -14.45
N PHE A 196 2.72 0.18 -14.38
CA PHE A 196 4.10 -0.10 -13.97
C PHE A 196 4.34 0.40 -12.55
#